data_AF-A0A971EW99-F1
#
_entry.id   AF-A0A971EW99-F1
#
_cell.length_a   1.000
_cell.length_b   1.000
_cell.length_c   1.000
_cell.angle_alpha   90.00
_cell.angle_beta   90.00
_cell.angle_gamma   90.00
#
_symmetry.space_group_name_H-M   'P 1'
#
loop_
_entity.id
_entity.type
_entity.pdbx_description
1 polymer ?
#
loop_
_entity_poly.entity_id
_entity_poly.type
_entity_poly.pdbx_seq_one_letter_code
_entity_poly.pdbx_strand_id
1 'polypeptide(L)'
;MLEFAEKLVLTGMGALTLSQQKLEEMVKEVRERLNLSEEEGKKLVARIQKSAEEQQKKLEKLAMEEVHKSCERIGVVSREDLKKVEKKLADLEKRLKALEG
;
A
#
# COMPACT_ATOMS: atom_id res chain seq x y z
N MET A 1 -18.05 8.47 20.92
CA MET A 1 -17.68 9.88 20.63
C MET A 1 -16.45 9.95 19.74
N LEU A 2 -15.28 9.45 20.18
CA LEU A 2 -14.03 9.51 19.41
C LEU A 2 -14.08 8.75 18.07
N GLU A 3 -14.69 7.56 18.00
CA GLU A 3 -14.87 6.83 16.73
C GLU A 3 -15.78 7.56 15.73
N PHE A 4 -16.75 8.34 16.23
CA PHE A 4 -17.66 9.10 15.37
C PHE A 4 -16.97 10.33 14.79
N ALA A 5 -16.16 11.01 15.62
CA ALA A 5 -15.25 12.06 15.20
C ALA A 5 -14.25 11.55 14.15
N GLU A 6 -13.66 10.37 14.38
CA GLU A 6 -12.76 9.71 13.43
C GLU A 6 -13.41 9.52 12.06
N LYS A 7 -14.64 8.99 12.03
CA LYS A 7 -15.40 8.79 10.79
C LYS A 7 -15.75 10.11 10.10
N LEU A 8 -16.16 11.14 10.84
CA LEU A 8 -16.47 12.47 10.28
C LEU A 8 -15.24 13.10 9.62
N VAL A 9 -14.09 13.00 10.28
CA VAL A 9 -12.80 13.52 9.79
C VAL A 9 -12.36 12.78 8.52
N LEU A 10 -12.42 11.44 8.53
CA LEU A 10 -12.09 10.61 7.37
C LEU A 10 -13.05 10.84 6.19
N THR A 11 -14.34 11.09 6.47
CA THR A 11 -15.34 11.36 5.43
C THR A 11 -15.18 12.76 4.83
N GLY A 12 -14.79 13.75 5.65
CA GLY A 12 -14.57 15.14 5.20
C GLY A 12 -13.29 15.35 4.39
N MET A 13 -12.30 14.46 4.51
CA MET A 13 -11.01 14.60 3.82
C MET A 13 -11.06 14.32 2.33
N GLY A 14 -11.94 13.43 1.87
CA GLY A 14 -11.77 12.83 0.54
C GLY A 14 -10.37 12.23 0.36
N ALA A 15 -9.98 11.90 -0.88
CA ALA A 15 -8.68 11.30 -1.20
C ALA A 15 -7.48 12.27 -1.10
N LEU A 16 -7.53 13.27 -0.22
CA LEU A 16 -6.45 14.25 -0.08
C LEU A 16 -5.32 13.71 0.80
N THR A 17 -4.11 13.90 0.31
CA THR A 17 -2.84 13.51 0.93
C THR A 17 -2.73 14.04 2.36
N LEU A 18 -2.55 13.15 3.33
CA LEU A 18 -2.23 13.50 4.71
C LEU A 18 -0.84 14.17 4.75
N SER A 19 -0.78 15.50 4.85
CA SER A 19 0.46 16.24 5.12
C SER A 19 0.54 16.64 6.59
N GLN A 20 1.75 16.86 7.12
CA GLN A 20 1.95 17.28 8.51
C GLN A 20 1.16 18.57 8.84
N GLN A 21 1.16 19.54 7.93
CA GLN A 21 0.41 20.79 8.09
C GLN A 21 -1.11 20.52 8.14
N LYS A 22 -1.62 19.61 7.31
CA LYS A 22 -3.05 19.26 7.31
C LYS A 22 -3.46 18.50 8.57
N LEU A 23 -2.57 17.68 9.11
CA LEU A 23 -2.76 17.01 10.40
C LEU A 23 -2.87 18.00 11.56
N GLU A 24 -2.02 19.02 11.60
CA GLU A 24 -2.08 20.07 12.63
C GLU A 24 -3.37 20.88 12.55
N GLU A 25 -3.80 21.28 11.35
CA GLU A 25 -5.10 21.92 11.12
C GLU A 25 -6.26 21.03 11.58
N MET A 26 -6.17 19.72 11.33
CA MET A 26 -7.18 18.77 11.79
C MET A 26 -7.27 18.68 13.30
N VAL A 27 -6.13 18.61 14.02
CA VAL A 27 -6.14 18.63 15.49
C VAL A 27 -6.90 19.86 15.99
N LYS A 28 -6.69 21.00 15.35
CA LYS A 28 -7.31 22.27 15.73
C LYS A 28 -8.82 22.27 15.47
N GLU A 29 -9.27 21.90 14.28
CA GLU A 29 -10.71 21.80 13.96
C GLU A 29 -11.42 20.76 14.84
N VAL A 30 -10.79 19.61 15.08
CA VAL A 30 -11.34 18.55 15.92
C VAL A 30 -11.50 19.01 17.36
N ARG A 31 -10.52 19.74 17.91
CA ARG A 31 -10.64 20.33 19.26
C ARG A 31 -11.77 21.35 19.33
N GLU A 32 -11.83 22.27 18.37
CA GLU A 32 -12.81 23.36 18.34
C GLU A 32 -14.24 22.85 18.13
N ARG A 33 -14.44 21.89 17.22
CA ARG A 33 -15.78 21.37 16.87
C ARG A 33 -16.32 20.32 17.83
N LEU A 34 -15.44 19.57 18.49
CA LEU A 34 -15.84 18.44 19.35
C LEU A 34 -15.56 18.69 20.83
N ASN A 35 -15.09 19.89 21.18
CA ASN A 35 -14.79 20.32 22.55
C ASN A 35 -13.85 19.34 23.28
N LEU A 36 -12.89 18.78 22.53
CA LEU A 36 -11.96 17.77 23.02
C LEU A 36 -10.76 18.41 23.72
N SER A 37 -10.24 17.73 24.74
CA SER A 37 -8.96 18.10 25.36
C SER A 37 -7.80 17.90 24.38
N GLU A 38 -6.66 18.54 24.68
CA GLU A 38 -5.46 18.41 23.84
C GLU A 38 -4.95 16.97 23.74
N GLU A 39 -5.07 16.20 24.82
CA GLU A 39 -4.67 14.80 24.85
C GLU A 39 -5.61 13.94 23.99
N GLU A 40 -6.91 14.21 24.01
CA GLU A 40 -7.90 13.48 23.20
C GLU A 40 -7.75 13.78 21.71
N GLY A 41 -7.50 15.04 21.35
CA GLY A 41 -7.22 15.43 19.97
C GLY A 41 -5.97 14.76 19.42
N LYS A 42 -4.87 14.74 20.19
CA LYS A 42 -3.63 14.03 19.82
C LYS A 42 -3.86 12.53 19.65
N LYS A 43 -4.60 11.89 20.57
CA LYS A 43 -4.94 10.46 20.47
C LYS A 43 -5.78 10.14 19.23
N LEU A 44 -6.72 11.01 18.87
CA LEU A 44 -7.56 10.82 17.69
C LEU A 44 -6.74 10.90 16.40
N VAL A 45 -5.88 11.91 16.27
CA VAL A 45 -5.03 12.06 15.08
C VAL A 45 -4.03 10.91 14.94
N ALA A 46 -3.42 10.46 16.04
CA ALA A 46 -2.55 9.29 16.01
C ALA A 46 -3.26 8.02 15.53
N ARG A 47 -4.53 7.82 15.92
CA ARG A 47 -5.35 6.70 15.44
C ARG A 47 -5.66 6.81 13.94
N ILE A 48 -6.03 8.00 13.47
CA ILE A 48 -6.29 8.26 12.05
C ILE A 48 -5.04 7.99 11.21
N GLN A 49 -3.88 8.48 11.64
CA GLN A 49 -2.60 8.21 10.95
C GLN A 49 -2.33 6.72 10.87
N LYS A 50 -2.42 6.01 11.99
CA LYS A 50 -2.17 4.56 12.02
C LYS A 50 -3.14 3.79 11.10
N SER A 51 -4.42 4.13 11.15
CA SER A 51 -5.45 3.52 10.31
C SER A 51 -5.19 3.81 8.82
N ALA A 52 -4.84 5.06 8.48
CA ALA A 52 -4.50 5.44 7.13
C ALA A 52 -3.27 4.69 6.60
N GLU A 53 -2.20 4.56 7.39
CA GLU A 53 -1.01 3.79 7.02
C GLU A 53 -1.33 2.30 6.77
N GLU A 54 -2.15 1.70 7.62
CA GLU A 54 -2.59 0.31 7.45
C GLU A 54 -3.45 0.12 6.18
N GLN A 55 -4.39 1.04 5.91
CA GLN A 55 -5.19 1.00 4.68
C GLN A 55 -4.34 1.24 3.43
N GLN A 56 -3.37 2.16 3.50
CA GLN A 56 -2.46 2.44 2.39
C GLN A 56 -1.65 1.20 2.00
N LYS A 57 -1.07 0.48 2.99
CA LYS A 57 -0.34 -0.77 2.73
C LYS A 57 -1.23 -1.85 2.12
N LYS A 58 -2.47 -1.97 2.59
CA LYS A 58 -3.43 -2.92 2.03
C LYS A 58 -3.80 -2.58 0.58
N LEU A 59 -4.01 -1.29 0.29
CA LEU A 59 -4.28 -0.81 -1.05
C LEU A 59 -3.11 -1.03 -1.99
N GLU A 60 -1.88 -0.74 -1.54
CA GLU A 60 -0.65 -0.98 -2.30
C GLU A 60 -0.51 -2.47 -2.67
N LYS A 61 -0.75 -3.36 -1.70
CA LYS A 61 -0.73 -4.81 -1.94
C LYS A 61 -1.76 -5.23 -3.00
N LEU A 62 -2.99 -4.75 -2.89
CA LEU A 62 -4.06 -5.05 -3.85
C LEU A 62 -3.73 -4.52 -5.25
N ALA A 63 -3.16 -3.32 -5.33
CA ALA A 63 -2.72 -2.74 -6.59
C ALA A 63 -1.60 -3.56 -7.23
N MET A 64 -0.60 -3.97 -6.45
CA MET A 64 0.47 -4.86 -6.91
C MET A 64 -0.07 -6.20 -7.41
N GLU A 65 -1.00 -6.81 -6.68
CA GLU A 65 -1.64 -8.07 -7.09
C GLU A 65 -2.42 -7.90 -8.40
N GLU A 66 -3.16 -6.81 -8.59
CA GLU A 66 -3.92 -6.58 -9.82
C GLU A 66 -3.01 -6.30 -11.02
N VAL A 67 -1.92 -5.56 -10.82
CA VAL A 67 -0.88 -5.37 -11.85
C VAL A 67 -0.26 -6.71 -12.22
N HIS A 68 0.10 -7.54 -11.25
CA HIS A 68 0.68 -8.85 -11.50
C HIS A 68 -0.27 -9.75 -12.30
N LYS A 69 -1.53 -9.87 -11.88
CA LYS A 69 -2.57 -10.62 -12.61
C LYS A 69 -2.78 -10.07 -14.02
N SER A 70 -2.73 -8.74 -14.19
CA SER A 70 -2.84 -8.12 -15.51
C SER A 70 -1.67 -8.53 -16.41
N CYS A 71 -0.44 -8.49 -15.91
CA CYS A 71 0.74 -8.95 -16.64
C CYS A 71 0.63 -10.43 -17.03
N GLU A 72 0.19 -11.30 -16.12
CA GLU A 72 -0.04 -12.72 -16.42
C GLU A 72 -1.07 -12.91 -17.55
N ARG A 73 -2.21 -12.18 -17.51
CA ARG A 73 -3.27 -12.26 -18.54
C ARG A 73 -2.78 -11.90 -19.94
N ILE A 74 -1.84 -10.96 -20.05
CA ILE A 74 -1.27 -10.52 -21.33
C ILE A 74 0.03 -11.24 -21.70
N GLY A 75 0.45 -12.24 -20.91
CA GLY A 75 1.64 -13.05 -21.18
C GLY A 75 2.98 -12.36 -20.87
N VAL A 76 2.98 -11.28 -20.07
CA VAL A 76 4.21 -10.63 -19.61
C VAL A 76 4.80 -11.45 -18.47
N VAL A 77 5.98 -12.02 -18.70
CA VAL A 77 6.73 -12.80 -17.71
C VAL A 77 7.71 -11.94 -16.93
N SER A 78 7.99 -12.31 -15.68
CA SER A 78 9.01 -11.63 -14.88
C SER A 78 10.42 -11.93 -15.41
N ARG A 79 11.38 -11.05 -15.12
CA ARG A 79 12.80 -11.31 -15.42
C ARG A 79 13.32 -12.56 -14.72
N GLU A 80 12.78 -12.89 -13.56
CA GLU A 80 13.17 -14.07 -12.79
C GLU A 80 12.70 -15.35 -13.48
N ASP A 81 11.48 -15.35 -14.01
CA ASP A 81 10.96 -16.49 -14.77
C ASP A 81 11.74 -16.70 -16.07
N LEU A 82 12.12 -15.61 -16.76
CA LEU A 82 12.98 -15.69 -17.93
C LEU A 82 14.34 -16.30 -17.59
N LYS A 83 15.00 -15.85 -16.51
CA LYS A 83 16.28 -16.43 -16.05
C LYS A 83 16.18 -17.91 -15.70
N LYS A 84 15.06 -18.36 -15.12
CA LYS A 84 14.83 -19.79 -14.84
C LYS A 84 14.78 -20.59 -16.14
N VAL A 85 14.15 -20.04 -17.19
CA VAL A 85 14.09 -20.68 -18.51
C VAL A 85 15.48 -20.72 -19.16
N GLU A 86 16.21 -19.61 -19.16
CA GLU A 86 17.58 -19.53 -19.70
C GLU A 86 18.52 -20.55 -19.05
N LYS A 87 18.44 -20.70 -17.73
CA LYS A 87 19.25 -21.70 -17.00
C LYS A 87 18.92 -23.12 -17.43
N LYS A 88 17.64 -23.46 -17.53
CA LYS A 88 17.19 -24.78 -17.99
C LYS A 88 17.64 -25.06 -19.43
N LEU A 89 17.60 -24.03 -20.28
CA LEU A 89 18.05 -24.13 -21.68
C LEU A 89 19.55 -24.42 -21.73
N ALA A 90 20.36 -23.68 -20.99
CA ALA A 90 21.82 -23.90 -20.92
C ALA A 90 22.18 -25.29 -20.39
N ASP A 91 21.43 -25.82 -19.41
CA ASP A 91 21.64 -27.17 -18.89
C ASP A 91 21.27 -28.25 -19.91
N LEU A 92 20.20 -28.05 -20.69
CA LEU A 92 19.82 -28.94 -21.79
C LEU A 92 20.87 -28.92 -22.91
N GLU A 93 21.35 -27.75 -23.31
CA GLU A 93 22.38 -27.59 -24.33
C GLU A 93 23.68 -28.32 -23.95
N LYS A 94 24.09 -28.25 -22.68
CA LYS A 94 25.25 -29.00 -22.18
C LYS A 94 25.06 -30.51 -22.27
N ARG A 95 23.86 -31.00 -21.93
CA ARG A 95 23.56 -32.45 -21.98
C ARG A 95 23.52 -32.97 -23.40
N LEU A 96 22.95 -32.20 -24.33
CA LEU A 96 22.95 -32.51 -25.77
C LEU A 96 24.37 -32.62 -26.31
N LYS A 97 25.23 -31.62 -26.03
CA LYS A 97 26.65 -31.68 -26.43
C LYS A 97 27.40 -32.88 -25.87
N ALA A 98 27.06 -33.34 -24.67
CA ALA A 98 27.67 -34.51 -24.05
C ALA A 98 27.17 -35.85 -24.63
N LEU A 99 26.02 -35.84 -25.33
CA LEU A 99 25.44 -37.01 -26.01
C LEU A 99 25.85 -37.10 -27.48
N GLU A 100 26.11 -35.95 -28.11
CA GLU A 100 26.58 -35.83 -29.51
C GLU A 100 28.10 -35.92 -29.65
N GLY A 101 28.84 -35.88 -28.53
CA GLY A 101 30.30 -35.96 -28.46
C GLY A 101 30.83 -37.36 -28.14
#